data_AF-A0A7V8ZGC6-F1
#
_entry.id   AF-A0A7V8ZGC6-F1
#
_cell.length_a   1.000
_cell.length_b   1.000
_cell.length_c   1.000
_cell.angle_alpha   90.00
_cell.angle_beta   90.00
_cell.angle_gamma   90.00
#
_symmetry.space_group_name_H-M   'P 1'
#
loop_
_entity.id
_entity.type
_entity.pdbx_description
1 polymer ?
#
loop_
_entity_poly.entity_id
_entity_poly.type
_entity_poly.pdbx_seq_one_letter_code
_entity_poly.pdbx_strand_id
1 'polypeptide(L)'
;ELRALLTQARETLVAFESPHRTAASLAALAQLDPARPVALCRELTKLHEEIVRGSAAELAARYAEAEPRGEVVLVIGASAEEEPELEPAVEAVARLVEAGAKARKAAQVVAELTGTHANALYDALLERKRG
;
A
#
# COMPACT_ATOMS: atom_id res chain seq x y z
N GLU A 1 -13.50 -5.06 -5.10
CA GLU A 1 -12.42 -5.74 -5.84
C GLU A 1 -11.33 -4.78 -6.29
N LEU A 2 -11.59 -3.82 -7.19
CA LEU A 2 -10.56 -2.89 -7.68
C LEU A 2 -9.87 -2.06 -6.59
N ARG A 3 -10.61 -1.55 -5.60
CA ARG A 3 -10.04 -0.81 -4.46
C ARG A 3 -9.08 -1.67 -3.64
N ALA A 4 -9.42 -2.93 -3.39
CA ALA A 4 -8.57 -3.87 -2.64
C ALA A 4 -7.30 -4.20 -3.43
N LEU A 5 -7.42 -4.39 -4.75
CA LEU A 5 -6.25 -4.56 -5.63
C LEU A 5 -5.31 -3.35 -5.52
N LEU A 6 -5.84 -2.13 -5.57
CA LEU A 6 -5.02 -0.94 -5.43
C LEU A 6 -4.38 -0.90 -4.04
N THR A 7 -5.09 -1.11 -2.94
CA THR A 7 -4.49 -0.97 -1.60
C THR A 7 -3.55 -2.11 -1.18
N GLN A 8 -3.64 -3.29 -1.79
CA GLN A 8 -2.92 -4.50 -1.32
C GLN A 8 -1.95 -5.09 -2.34
N ALA A 9 -1.91 -4.60 -3.58
CA ALA A 9 -1.03 -5.15 -4.61
C ALA A 9 0.44 -5.02 -4.19
N ARG A 10 1.13 -6.17 -4.12
CA ARG A 10 2.56 -6.26 -3.84
C ARG A 10 3.41 -6.17 -5.09
N GLU A 11 2.81 -6.37 -6.26
CA GLU A 11 3.45 -6.17 -7.55
C GLU A 11 3.12 -4.80 -8.17
N THR A 12 3.84 -4.47 -9.24
CA THR A 12 3.48 -3.35 -10.12
C THR A 12 2.21 -3.68 -10.89
N LEU A 13 1.28 -2.73 -10.92
CA LEU A 13 0.05 -2.81 -11.70
C LEU A 13 0.19 -2.01 -13.00
N VAL A 14 -0.39 -2.53 -14.09
CA VAL A 14 -0.49 -1.83 -15.37
C VAL A 14 -1.95 -1.65 -15.72
N ALA A 15 -2.38 -0.40 -15.93
CA ALA A 15 -3.75 -0.07 -16.28
C ALA A 15 -3.80 0.72 -17.59
N PHE A 16 -4.65 0.28 -18.51
CA PHE A 16 -5.04 1.08 -19.66
C PHE A 16 -6.10 2.08 -19.24
N GLU A 17 -5.91 3.35 -19.60
CA GLU A 17 -6.79 4.42 -19.16
C GLU A 17 -7.21 5.33 -20.31
N SER A 18 -8.45 5.79 -20.24
CA SER A 18 -8.94 6.85 -21.11
C SER A 18 -8.31 8.18 -20.67
N PRO A 19 -7.86 9.04 -21.61
CA PRO A 19 -7.50 10.43 -21.32
C PRO A 19 -8.52 11.12 -20.40
N HIS A 20 -9.80 10.99 -20.82
CA HIS A 20 -11.07 11.18 -20.13
C HIS A 20 -11.01 11.12 -18.61
N ARG A 21 -10.45 10.01 -18.16
CA ARG A 21 -10.54 9.52 -16.80
C ARG A 21 -9.23 9.62 -16.06
N THR A 22 -8.14 9.97 -16.73
CA THR A 22 -6.80 9.92 -16.15
C THR A 22 -6.69 10.80 -14.91
N ALA A 23 -7.21 12.02 -14.97
CA ALA A 23 -7.21 12.93 -13.81
C ALA A 23 -7.97 12.33 -12.61
N ALA A 24 -9.16 11.78 -12.85
CA ALA A 24 -9.96 11.15 -11.80
C ALA A 24 -9.29 9.90 -11.21
N SER A 25 -8.68 9.05 -12.05
CA SER A 25 -7.98 7.84 -11.63
C SER A 25 -6.73 8.17 -10.81
N LEU A 26 -5.94 9.17 -11.21
CA LEU A 26 -4.78 9.64 -10.45
C LEU A 26 -5.20 10.26 -9.11
N ALA A 27 -6.29 11.05 -9.09
CA ALA A 27 -6.82 11.61 -7.85
C ALA A 27 -7.30 10.51 -6.88
N ALA A 28 -7.99 9.49 -7.38
CA ALA A 28 -8.41 8.34 -6.57
C ALA A 28 -7.21 7.56 -6.02
N LEU A 29 -6.17 7.36 -6.84
CA LEU A 29 -4.94 6.69 -6.39
C LEU A 29 -4.22 7.51 -5.31
N ALA A 30 -4.13 8.84 -5.50
CA ALA A 30 -3.50 9.74 -4.54
C ALA A 30 -4.26 9.82 -3.20
N GLN A 31 -5.58 9.61 -3.19
CA GLN A 31 -6.37 9.50 -1.96
C GLN A 31 -6.08 8.22 -1.18
N LEU A 32 -5.70 7.13 -1.87
CA LEU A 32 -5.38 5.85 -1.24
C LEU A 32 -3.94 5.81 -0.75
N ASP A 33 -3.00 6.21 -1.61
CA ASP A 33 -1.57 6.21 -1.33
C ASP A 33 -0.92 7.37 -2.11
N PRO A 34 -0.80 8.57 -1.50
CA PRO A 34 -0.30 9.76 -2.17
C PRO A 34 1.17 9.63 -2.58
N ALA A 35 1.96 8.85 -1.83
CA ALA A 35 3.38 8.66 -2.07
C ALA A 35 3.67 7.58 -3.12
N ARG A 36 2.64 6.83 -3.53
CA ARG A 36 2.82 5.69 -4.43
C ARG A 36 3.52 6.08 -5.73
N PRO A 37 4.61 5.39 -6.12
CA PRO A 37 5.26 5.64 -7.40
C PRO A 37 4.33 5.31 -8.57
N VAL A 38 4.23 6.22 -9.54
CA VAL A 38 3.43 6.04 -10.77
C VAL A 38 4.22 6.56 -11.97
N ALA A 39 4.09 5.87 -13.10
CA ALA A 39 4.44 6.39 -14.40
C ALA A 39 3.18 6.51 -15.28
N LEU A 40 2.93 7.69 -15.81
CA LEU A 40 1.99 7.87 -16.91
C LEU A 40 2.76 7.81 -18.22
N CYS A 41 2.43 6.82 -19.03
CA CYS A 41 2.97 6.64 -20.37
C CYS A 41 1.89 7.01 -21.39
N ARG A 42 2.19 7.86 -22.36
CA ARG A 42 1.28 8.17 -23.46
C ARG A 42 1.90 7.90 -24.81
N GLU A 43 1.06 7.53 -25.77
CA GLU A 43 1.44 7.39 -27.18
C GLU A 43 2.70 6.54 -27.37
N LEU A 44 2.81 5.44 -26.59
CA LEU A 44 3.97 4.55 -26.64
C LEU A 44 4.20 4.08 -28.07
N THR A 45 5.47 4.06 -28.49
CA THR A 45 5.95 3.76 -29.85
C THR A 45 5.62 4.77 -30.94
N LYS A 46 4.90 5.87 -30.63
CA LYS A 46 4.56 6.92 -31.59
C LYS A 46 5.52 8.12 -31.46
N LEU A 47 5.51 9.01 -32.46
CA LEU A 47 6.44 10.16 -32.55
C LEU A 47 6.39 11.10 -31.33
N HIS A 48 5.24 11.17 -30.66
CA HIS A 48 5.00 12.03 -29.51
C HIS A 48 4.89 11.24 -28.19
N GLU A 49 5.64 10.13 -28.07
CA GLU A 49 5.74 9.36 -26.83
C GLU A 49 6.20 10.26 -25.66
N GLU A 50 5.53 10.11 -24.51
CA GLU A 50 5.93 10.77 -23.27
C GLU A 50 5.76 9.80 -22.09
N ILE A 51 6.76 9.75 -21.21
CA ILE A 51 6.71 9.03 -19.95
C ILE A 51 6.96 10.02 -18.81
N VAL A 52 5.95 10.25 -17.99
CA VAL A 52 6.05 11.12 -16.81
C VAL A 52 5.99 10.26 -15.55
N ARG A 53 7.04 10.32 -14.74
CA ARG A 53 7.14 9.62 -13.46
C ARG A 53 6.97 10.59 -12.30
N GLY A 54 6.36 10.13 -11.23
CA GLY A 54 6.19 10.88 -9.99
C GLY A 54 5.39 10.07 -8.97
N SER A 55 5.09 10.67 -7.83
CA SER A 55 4.11 10.11 -6.91
C SER A 55 2.69 10.25 -7.46
N ALA A 56 1.75 9.45 -6.94
CA ALA A 56 0.34 9.57 -7.28
C ALA A 56 -0.17 11.00 -7.05
N ALA A 57 0.25 11.65 -5.95
CA ALA A 57 -0.12 13.03 -5.65
C ALA A 57 0.47 14.03 -6.67
N GLU A 58 1.74 13.90 -7.04
CA GLU A 58 2.39 14.77 -8.01
C GLU A 58 1.74 14.68 -9.39
N LEU A 59 1.45 13.46 -9.85
CA LEU A 59 0.79 13.25 -11.14
C LEU A 59 -0.67 13.70 -11.09
N ALA A 60 -1.40 13.47 -10.00
CA ALA A 60 -2.76 13.98 -9.84
C ALA A 60 -2.80 15.51 -9.95
N ALA A 61 -1.86 16.21 -9.30
CA ALA A 61 -1.77 17.66 -9.40
C ALA A 61 -1.42 18.13 -10.82
N ARG A 62 -0.45 17.46 -11.48
CA ARG A 62 -0.03 17.81 -12.86
C ARG A 62 -1.17 17.67 -13.86
N TYR A 63 -2.01 16.65 -13.71
CA TYR A 63 -3.05 16.30 -14.67
C TYR A 63 -4.45 16.79 -14.29
N ALA A 64 -4.59 17.54 -13.19
CA ALA A 64 -5.87 18.08 -12.74
C ALA A 64 -6.52 19.04 -13.76
N GLU A 65 -5.72 19.89 -14.39
CA GLU A 65 -6.17 20.95 -15.32
C GLU A 65 -5.63 20.75 -16.75
N ALA A 66 -4.79 19.73 -16.96
CA ALA A 66 -4.08 19.50 -18.21
C ALA A 66 -4.22 18.05 -18.64
N GLU A 67 -5.42 17.67 -19.07
CA GLU A 67 -5.73 16.30 -19.48
C GLU A 67 -4.71 15.77 -20.52
N PRO A 68 -4.15 14.57 -20.33
CA PRO A 68 -3.32 13.95 -21.36
C PRO A 68 -4.12 13.75 -22.65
N ARG A 69 -3.44 13.57 -23.78
CA ARG A 69 -4.09 13.25 -25.05
C ARG A 69 -3.59 11.90 -25.55
N GLY A 70 -4.44 11.21 -26.30
CA GLY A 70 -4.08 9.95 -26.97
C GLY A 70 -4.31 8.71 -26.11
N GLU A 71 -3.52 7.67 -26.32
CA GLU A 71 -3.54 6.44 -25.52
C GLU A 71 -2.74 6.65 -24.23
N VAL A 72 -3.30 6.25 -23.09
CA VAL A 72 -2.67 6.39 -21.78
C VAL A 72 -2.54 5.02 -21.10
N VAL A 73 -1.34 4.76 -20.58
CA VAL A 73 -1.03 3.61 -19.71
C VAL A 73 -0.51 4.15 -18.38
N LEU A 74 -1.09 3.69 -17.29
CA LEU A 74 -0.58 3.92 -15.95
C LEU A 74 0.20 2.69 -15.49
N VAL A 75 1.46 2.88 -15.13
CA VAL A 75 2.29 1.88 -14.45
C VAL A 75 2.39 2.31 -12.99
N ILE A 76 1.74 1.55 -12.11
CA ILE A 76 1.55 1.89 -10.70
C ILE A 76 2.42 0.95 -9.89
N GLY A 77 3.32 1.47 -9.05
CA GLY A 77 4.19 0.69 -8.19
C GLY A 77 3.40 -0.18 -7.19
N ALA A 78 4.10 -1.02 -6.44
CA ALA A 78 3.49 -1.73 -5.31
C ALA A 78 2.82 -0.76 -4.35
N SER A 79 1.76 -1.19 -3.67
CA SER A 79 1.19 -0.43 -2.57
C SER A 79 2.22 -0.32 -1.44
N ALA A 80 2.17 0.76 -0.66
CA ALA A 80 2.88 0.80 0.60
C ALA A 80 2.50 -0.45 1.43
N GLU A 81 3.50 -1.14 1.99
CA GLU A 81 3.22 -2.16 3.00
C GLU A 81 2.58 -1.44 4.18
N GLU A 82 1.32 -1.76 4.49
CA GLU A 82 0.75 -1.39 5.77
C GLU A 82 1.62 -2.04 6.84
N GLU A 83 2.31 -1.23 7.65
CA GLU A 83 3.02 -1.75 8.81
C GLU A 83 2.01 -2.50 9.68
N PRO A 84 2.26 -3.77 9.99
CA PRO A 84 1.28 -4.58 10.69
C PRO A 84 1.03 -3.98 12.07
N GLU A 85 -0.25 -3.81 12.42
CA GLU A 85 -0.65 -3.14 13.66
C GLU A 85 -0.12 -3.89 14.89
N LEU A 86 0.79 -3.25 15.63
CA LEU A 86 1.47 -3.88 16.75
C LEU A 86 0.52 -4.09 17.95
N GLU A 87 -0.28 -3.10 18.32
CA GLU A 87 -1.09 -3.14 19.56
C GLU A 87 -2.17 -4.25 19.54
N PRO A 88 -3.00 -4.42 18.48
CA PRO A 88 -3.95 -5.52 18.41
C PRO A 88 -3.26 -6.89 18.44
N ALA A 89 -2.06 -6.99 17.84
CA ALA A 89 -1.28 -8.21 17.87
C ALA A 89 -0.74 -8.51 19.28
N VAL A 90 -0.28 -7.49 20.03
CA VAL A 90 0.13 -7.64 21.43
C VAL A 90 -1.04 -8.09 22.31
N GLU A 91 -2.22 -7.52 22.11
CA GLU A 91 -3.46 -7.93 22.80
C GLU A 91 -3.81 -9.39 22.52
N ALA A 92 -3.69 -9.85 21.27
CA ALA A 92 -3.90 -11.25 20.92
C ALA A 92 -2.89 -12.18 21.62
N VAL A 93 -1.61 -11.78 21.70
CA VAL A 93 -0.59 -12.52 22.46
C VAL A 93 -0.96 -12.58 23.94
N ALA A 94 -1.41 -11.49 24.54
CA ALA A 94 -1.80 -11.43 25.95
C ALA A 94 -2.91 -12.44 26.26
N ARG A 95 -3.97 -12.48 25.44
CA ARG A 95 -5.09 -13.43 25.60
C ARG A 95 -4.66 -14.89 25.48
N LEU A 96 -3.76 -15.21 24.55
CA LEU A 96 -3.23 -16.56 24.42
C LEU A 96 -2.43 -16.97 25.67
N VAL A 97 -1.67 -16.05 26.25
CA VAL A 97 -0.92 -16.29 27.48
C VAL A 97 -1.86 -16.46 28.68
N GLU A 98 -2.92 -15.66 28.79
CA GLU A 98 -3.97 -15.82 29.80
C GLU A 98 -4.68 -17.17 29.68
N ALA A 99 -4.86 -17.66 28.45
CA ALA A 99 -5.36 -19.01 28.17
C ALA A 99 -4.34 -20.13 28.43
N GLY A 100 -3.14 -19.81 28.92
CA GLY A 100 -2.12 -20.78 29.34
C GLY A 100 -1.01 -21.04 28.32
N ALA A 101 -0.97 -20.34 27.18
CA ALA A 101 0.12 -20.48 26.22
C ALA A 101 1.43 -19.88 26.76
N LYS A 102 2.56 -20.49 26.38
CA LYS A 102 3.88 -19.90 26.65
C LYS A 102 4.03 -18.62 25.82
N ALA A 103 4.37 -17.50 26.48
CA ALA A 103 4.49 -16.18 25.85
C ALA A 103 5.32 -16.17 24.56
N ARG A 104 6.48 -16.84 24.54
CA ARG A 104 7.32 -16.94 23.33
C ARG A 104 6.64 -17.66 22.17
N LYS A 105 5.84 -18.71 22.46
CA LYS A 105 5.13 -19.45 21.41
C LYS A 105 3.89 -18.70 20.94
N ALA A 106 3.18 -18.02 21.84
CA ALA A 106 2.08 -17.13 21.50
C ALA A 106 2.54 -16.00 20.57
N ALA A 107 3.65 -15.33 20.91
CA ALA A 107 4.24 -14.27 20.07
C ALA A 107 4.65 -14.78 18.68
N GLN A 108 5.23 -15.98 18.57
CA GLN A 108 5.53 -16.60 17.27
C GLN A 108 4.28 -16.82 16.42
N VAL A 109 3.24 -17.43 17.00
CA VAL A 109 2.00 -17.73 16.28
C VAL A 109 1.30 -16.46 15.81
N VAL A 110 1.22 -15.44 16.68
CA VAL A 110 0.58 -14.17 16.31
C VAL A 110 1.39 -13.42 15.27
N ALA A 111 2.73 -13.42 15.37
CA ALA A 111 3.60 -12.83 14.34
C ALA A 111 3.38 -13.46 12.96
N GLU A 112 3.30 -14.80 12.89
CA GLU A 112 3.01 -15.52 11.64
C GLU A 112 1.64 -15.15 11.05
N LEU A 113 0.62 -14.92 11.90
CA LEU A 113 -0.74 -14.61 11.46
C LEU A 113 -0.95 -13.14 11.08
N THR A 114 -0.20 -12.23 11.70
CA THR A 114 -0.40 -10.77 11.57
C THR A 114 0.66 -10.09 10.72
N GLY A 115 1.74 -10.80 10.36
CA GLY A 115 2.88 -10.21 9.67
C GLY A 115 3.80 -9.37 10.58
N THR A 116 3.49 -9.25 11.87
CA THR A 116 4.36 -8.55 12.85
C THR A 116 5.61 -9.36 13.19
N HIS A 117 6.54 -8.78 13.95
CA HIS A 117 7.74 -9.45 14.43
C HIS A 117 7.55 -10.07 15.82
N ALA A 118 7.85 -11.36 15.95
CA ALA A 118 7.69 -12.10 17.22
C ALA A 118 8.46 -11.48 18.39
N ASN A 119 9.66 -10.92 18.14
CA ASN A 119 10.43 -10.23 19.17
C ASN A 119 9.73 -8.94 19.62
N ALA A 120 9.27 -8.12 18.67
CA ALA A 120 8.53 -6.89 18.98
C ALA A 120 7.27 -7.16 19.82
N LEU A 121 6.52 -8.22 19.47
CA LEU A 121 5.36 -8.64 20.26
C LEU A 121 5.72 -9.10 21.67
N TYR A 122 6.83 -9.85 21.80
CA TYR A 122 7.28 -10.35 23.10
C TYR A 122 7.75 -9.21 24.01
N ASP A 123 8.53 -8.28 23.46
CA ASP A 123 9.05 -7.14 24.19
C ASP A 123 7.92 -6.19 24.63
N ALA A 124 7.00 -5.86 23.73
CA ALA A 124 5.83 -5.04 24.05
C ALA A 124 4.91 -5.70 25.11
N LEU A 125 4.72 -7.02 25.07
CA LEU A 125 4.00 -7.75 26.12
C LEU A 125 4.70 -7.65 27.49
N LEU A 126 6.04 -7.71 27.52
CA LEU A 126 6.80 -7.58 28.76
C LEU A 126 6.71 -6.15 29.32
N GLU A 127 6.78 -5.14 28.47
CA GLU A 127 6.59 -3.74 28.86
C GLU A 127 5.19 -3.51 29.45
N ARG A 128 4.15 -4.05 28.81
CA ARG A 128 2.76 -3.97 29.29
C ARG A 128 2.53 -4.61 30.67
N LYS A 129 3.34 -5.60 31.06
CA LYS A 129 3.27 -6.23 32.39
C LYS A 129 4.04 -5.46 33.48
N ARG A 130 4.90 -4.52 33.07
CA ARG A 130 5.74 -3.73 33.98
C ARG A 130 5.09 -2.39 34.36
N GLY A 131 4.17 -1.89 33.53
CA GLY A 131 3.26 -0.79 33.86
C GLY A 131 2.01 -1.28 34.57
#